data_AF-T1B7G0-F1
#
_entry.id   AF-T1B7G0-F1
#
_cell.length_a   1.000
_cell.length_b   1.000
_cell.length_c   1.000
_cell.angle_alpha   90.00
_cell.angle_beta   90.00
_cell.angle_gamma   90.00
#
_symmetry.space_group_name_H-M   'P 1'
#
loop_
_entity.id
_entity.type
_entity.pdbx_description
1 polymer ?
#
loop_
_entity_poly.entity_id
_entity_poly.type
_entity_poly.pdbx_seq_one_letter_code
_entity_poly.pdbx_strand_id
1 'polypeptide(L)'
;STNSESEGRYHSNWLNMIYPRLKLARNLLTDDGVIFISIDDNEVDNLVKLGKEVFGEANYLNTFVWVSNLKGRQISASGAAGTKEYIVAFARKSDAAGEFRASGGGLKALMPTIYKGFNYTVQSDERGPYVIKN
;
A
#
# COMPACT_ATOMS: atom_id res chain seq x y z
N SER A 1 8.49 13.81 28.97
CA SER A 1 7.05 13.70 28.65
C SER A 1 6.74 12.24 28.45
N THR A 2 6.15 11.61 29.46
CA THR A 2 5.81 10.19 29.48
C THR A 2 4.55 9.99 28.62
N ASN A 3 4.72 9.41 27.44
CA ASN A 3 3.60 8.90 26.66
C ASN A 3 3.05 7.67 27.39
N SER A 4 1.93 7.83 28.08
CA SER A 4 1.17 6.73 28.66
C SER A 4 0.19 6.20 27.60
N GLU A 5 0.08 4.86 27.50
CA GLU A 5 -0.84 4.02 26.69
C GLU A 5 -2.32 4.42 26.82
N SER A 6 -2.67 5.63 26.40
CA SER A 6 -4.04 5.98 26.06
C SER A 6 -4.10 5.95 24.54
N GLU A 7 -4.80 4.97 24.00
CA GLU A 7 -4.84 4.57 22.59
C GLU A 7 -5.08 5.75 21.61
N GLY A 8 -5.68 6.86 22.05
CA GLY A 8 -5.86 8.06 21.23
C GLY A 8 -4.64 9.01 21.12
N ARG A 9 -3.73 9.04 22.10
CA ARG A 9 -2.63 10.03 22.13
C ARG A 9 -1.51 9.71 21.16
N TYR A 10 -1.23 8.43 20.90
CA TYR A 10 -0.16 8.03 19.99
C TYR A 10 -0.47 8.39 18.54
N HIS A 11 -1.64 7.99 18.06
CA HIS A 11 -2.09 8.33 16.71
C HIS A 11 -2.20 9.84 16.51
N SER A 12 -2.73 10.57 17.51
CA SER A 12 -2.79 12.03 17.46
C SER A 12 -1.40 12.68 17.38
N ASN A 13 -0.43 12.19 18.16
CA ASN A 13 0.95 12.68 18.11
C ASN A 13 1.62 12.39 16.76
N TRP A 14 1.40 11.19 16.22
CA TRP A 14 1.90 10.81 14.90
C TRP A 14 1.29 11.67 13.80
N LEU A 15 -0.03 11.90 13.83
CA LEU A 15 -0.73 12.80 12.91
C LEU A 15 -0.21 14.23 13.00
N ASN A 16 -0.01 14.76 14.21
CA ASN A 16 0.56 16.09 14.43
C ASN A 16 1.98 16.21 13.85
N MET A 17 2.75 15.12 13.84
CA MET A 17 4.06 15.07 13.21
C MET A 17 3.94 15.00 11.67
N ILE A 18 3.07 14.16 11.13
CA ILE A 18 3.01 13.90 9.68
C ILE A 18 2.27 14.99 8.91
N TYR A 19 1.21 15.56 9.45
CA TYR A 19 0.40 16.59 8.77
C TYR A 19 1.21 17.76 8.18
N PRO A 20 2.05 18.49 8.96
CA PRO A 20 2.82 19.60 8.41
C PRO A 20 3.83 19.16 7.34
N ARG A 21 4.34 17.94 7.43
CA ARG A 21 5.30 17.38 6.47
C ARG A 21 4.61 17.03 5.14
N LEU A 22 3.43 16.43 5.18
CA LEU A 22 2.64 16.17 3.97
C LEU A 22 2.21 17.47 3.29
N LYS A 23 1.80 18.47 4.07
CA LYS A 23 1.44 19.80 3.53
C LYS A 23 2.61 20.47 2.82
N LEU A 24 3.81 20.39 3.39
CA LEU A 24 5.03 20.88 2.76
C LEU A 24 5.39 20.07 1.51
N ALA A 25 5.38 18.73 1.61
CA ALA A 25 5.68 17.84 0.48
C ALA A 25 4.75 18.11 -0.71
N ARG A 26 3.45 18.29 -0.45
CA ARG A 26 2.47 18.68 -1.46
C ARG A 26 2.88 19.96 -2.18
N ASN A 27 3.40 20.96 -1.47
CA ASN A 27 3.82 22.24 -2.07
C ASN A 27 5.12 22.15 -2.86
N LEU A 28 5.95 21.14 -2.60
CA LEU A 28 7.21 20.92 -3.31
C LEU A 28 7.02 20.06 -4.57
N LEU A 29 5.93 19.31 -4.68
CA LEU A 29 5.61 18.55 -5.89
C LEU A 29 5.27 19.49 -7.05
N THR A 30 5.80 19.15 -8.23
CA THR A 30 5.31 19.67 -9.50
C THR A 30 3.86 19.23 -9.74
N ASP A 31 3.17 19.86 -10.69
CA ASP A 31 1.77 19.55 -10.99
C ASP A 31 1.57 18.07 -11.40
N ASP A 32 2.51 17.50 -12.14
CA ASP A 32 2.57 16.08 -12.54
C ASP A 32 3.23 15.17 -11.48
N GLY A 33 3.66 15.73 -10.35
CA GLY A 33 4.40 15.04 -9.31
C GLY A 33 3.55 14.04 -8.53
N VAL A 34 4.16 12.90 -8.19
CA VAL A 34 3.56 11.83 -7.38
C VAL A 34 4.43 11.57 -6.16
N ILE A 35 3.79 11.33 -5.02
CA ILE A 35 4.44 10.89 -3.78
C ILE A 35 4.04 9.45 -3.45
N PHE A 36 5.01 8.66 -3.01
CA PHE A 36 4.82 7.31 -2.49
C PHE A 36 5.29 7.28 -1.03
N ILE A 37 4.46 6.71 -0.16
CA ILE A 37 4.71 6.69 1.28
C ILE A 37 4.58 5.25 1.77
N SER A 38 5.70 4.66 2.19
CA SER A 38 5.69 3.35 2.85
C SER A 38 5.15 3.48 4.27
N ILE A 39 4.26 2.56 4.65
CA ILE A 39 3.63 2.53 5.96
C ILE A 39 3.30 1.08 6.36
N ASP A 40 3.32 0.82 7.67
CA ASP A 40 2.84 -0.44 8.23
C ASP A 40 1.30 -0.46 8.33
N ASP A 41 0.75 -1.49 8.95
CA ASP A 41 -0.68 -1.67 9.16
C ASP A 41 -1.27 -0.80 10.29
N ASN A 42 -0.43 -0.27 11.18
CA ASN A 42 -0.89 0.49 12.34
C ASN A 42 -1.46 1.87 11.97
N GLU A 43 -0.86 2.54 10.98
CA GLU A 43 -1.20 3.94 10.64
C GLU A 43 -1.69 4.13 9.20
N VAL A 44 -1.83 3.06 8.41
CA VAL A 44 -2.23 3.15 7.00
C VAL A 44 -3.57 3.89 6.82
N ASP A 45 -4.58 3.57 7.63
CA ASP A 45 -5.91 4.20 7.52
C ASP A 45 -5.87 5.69 7.86
N ASN A 46 -5.08 6.05 8.88
CA ASN A 46 -4.88 7.43 9.31
C ASN A 46 -4.11 8.22 8.25
N LEU A 47 -3.06 7.62 7.66
CA LEU A 47 -2.29 8.20 6.57
C LEU A 47 -3.15 8.45 5.33
N VAL A 48 -4.00 7.49 4.95
CA VAL A 48 -4.89 7.64 3.79
C VAL A 48 -5.88 8.77 4.02
N LYS A 49 -6.53 8.83 5.19
CA LYS A 49 -7.47 9.93 5.53
C LYS A 49 -6.77 11.29 5.50
N LEU A 50 -5.60 11.38 6.15
CA LEU A 50 -4.81 12.61 6.20
C LEU A 50 -4.31 13.03 4.80
N GLY A 51 -3.84 12.07 4.01
CA GLY A 51 -3.42 12.29 2.64
C GLY A 51 -4.57 12.77 1.75
N LYS A 52 -5.77 12.20 1.90
CA LYS A 52 -6.97 12.68 1.18
C LYS A 52 -7.34 14.12 1.58
N GLU A 53 -7.16 14.52 2.84
CA GLU A 53 -7.36 15.90 3.27
C GLU A 53 -6.32 16.85 2.64
N VAL A 54 -5.04 16.46 2.66
CA VAL A 54 -3.94 17.31 2.18
C VAL A 54 -3.87 17.40 0.66
N PHE A 55 -3.95 16.27 -0.04
CA PHE A 55 -3.81 16.17 -1.48
C PHE A 55 -5.15 16.33 -2.21
N GLY A 56 -6.27 16.05 -1.54
CA GLY A 56 -7.60 15.95 -2.14
C GLY A 56 -7.95 14.50 -2.49
N GLU A 57 -9.20 14.11 -2.28
CA GLU A 57 -9.64 12.73 -2.50
C GLU A 57 -9.50 12.28 -3.96
N ALA A 58 -9.75 13.18 -4.93
CA ALA A 58 -9.55 12.91 -6.36
C ALA A 58 -8.08 12.69 -6.76
N ASN A 59 -7.13 13.03 -5.88
CA ASN A 59 -5.69 12.89 -6.12
C ASN A 59 -5.10 11.65 -5.42
N TYR A 60 -5.93 10.87 -4.73
CA TYR A 60 -5.54 9.54 -4.27
C TYR A 60 -5.42 8.59 -5.46
N LEU A 61 -4.27 7.95 -5.62
CA LEU A 61 -4.02 7.06 -6.76
C LEU A 61 -4.29 5.60 -6.40
N ASN A 62 -3.55 5.08 -5.43
CA ASN A 62 -3.65 3.68 -5.03
C ASN A 62 -2.96 3.43 -3.67
N THR A 63 -3.26 2.28 -3.07
CA THR A 63 -2.48 1.70 -1.98
C THR A 63 -1.94 0.36 -2.47
N PHE A 64 -0.63 0.30 -2.68
CA PHE A 64 0.07 -0.91 -3.07
C PHE A 64 0.33 -1.78 -1.84
N VAL A 65 0.18 -3.08 -2.01
CA VAL A 65 0.53 -4.06 -0.98
C VAL A 65 1.94 -4.57 -1.27
N TRP A 66 2.86 -4.33 -0.33
CA TRP A 66 4.21 -4.87 -0.40
C TRP A 66 4.32 -6.09 0.51
N VAL A 67 4.52 -7.26 -0.10
CA VAL A 67 4.82 -8.49 0.66
C VAL A 67 6.26 -8.41 1.19
N SER A 68 6.41 -8.06 2.47
CA SER A 68 7.71 -7.97 3.16
C SER A 68 8.22 -9.34 3.63
N ASN A 69 7.32 -10.31 3.82
CA ASN A 69 7.68 -11.67 4.23
C ASN A 69 6.89 -12.73 3.46
N LEU A 70 7.55 -13.36 2.49
CA LEU A 70 6.99 -14.43 1.64
C LEU A 70 6.67 -15.71 2.39
N LYS A 71 7.34 -15.94 3.52
CA LYS A 71 7.31 -17.25 4.19
C LYS A 71 6.15 -17.41 5.15
N GLY A 72 5.41 -16.33 5.50
CA GLY A 72 4.35 -16.36 6.51
C GLY A 72 4.78 -17.17 7.74
N ARG A 73 5.62 -16.61 8.61
CA ARG A 73 6.61 -17.41 9.32
C ARG A 73 5.98 -18.44 10.27
N GLN A 74 6.49 -19.68 10.15
CA GLN A 74 6.58 -20.76 11.15
C GLN A 74 5.62 -20.59 12.30
N ILE A 75 4.50 -21.33 12.25
CA ILE A 75 3.57 -21.66 13.34
C ILE A 75 4.13 -21.27 14.71
N SER A 76 4.07 -19.98 15.06
CA SER A 76 4.16 -19.56 16.44
C SER A 76 2.77 -19.83 16.98
N ALA A 77 2.70 -20.44 18.16
CA ALA A 77 1.48 -20.99 18.75
C ALA A 77 0.32 -19.99 18.98
N SER A 78 0.43 -18.74 18.52
CA SER A 78 -0.65 -17.75 18.50
C SER A 78 -0.49 -16.74 17.35
N GLY A 79 -1.62 -16.37 16.73
CA GLY A 79 -1.77 -15.20 15.86
C GLY A 79 -1.51 -15.40 14.35
N ALA A 80 -2.07 -14.50 13.55
CA ALA A 80 -1.73 -14.37 12.13
C ALA A 80 -0.46 -13.50 11.98
N ALA A 81 0.50 -13.94 11.17
CA ALA A 81 1.74 -13.20 10.97
C ALA A 81 1.53 -11.99 10.04
N GLY A 82 2.07 -10.84 10.44
CA GLY A 82 2.26 -9.70 9.55
C GLY A 82 3.18 -10.09 8.39
N THR A 83 2.65 -10.11 7.18
CA THR A 83 3.36 -10.54 5.96
C THR A 83 3.46 -9.45 4.90
N LYS A 84 2.78 -8.33 5.15
CA LYS A 84 2.61 -7.24 4.20
C LYS A 84 2.71 -5.90 4.90
N GLU A 85 3.21 -4.94 4.14
CA GLU A 85 3.20 -3.52 4.42
C GLU A 85 2.51 -2.83 3.24
N TYR A 86 2.30 -1.52 3.36
CA TYR A 86 1.59 -0.73 2.37
C TYR A 86 2.47 0.38 1.83
N ILE A 87 2.23 0.73 0.56
CA ILE A 87 2.78 1.94 -0.04
C ILE A 87 1.60 2.73 -0.57
N VAL A 88 1.33 3.88 0.04
CA VAL A 88 0.22 4.76 -0.36
C VAL A 88 0.74 5.78 -1.37
N ALA A 89 -0.01 5.97 -2.46
CA ALA A 89 0.35 6.89 -3.54
C ALA A 89 -0.68 8.00 -3.72
N PHE A 90 -0.19 9.23 -3.81
CA PHE A 90 -0.96 10.44 -4.12
C PHE A 90 -0.29 11.25 -5.22
N ALA A 91 -1.07 11.87 -6.09
CA ALA A 91 -0.60 12.87 -7.03
C ALA A 91 -0.77 14.29 -6.46
N ARG A 92 -0.04 15.26 -7.00
CA ARG A 92 -0.35 16.69 -6.81
C ARG A 92 -1.63 17.07 -7.56
N LYS A 93 -1.73 16.66 -8.82
CA LYS A 93 -2.90 16.76 -9.69
C LYS A 93 -3.03 15.45 -10.49
N SER A 94 -4.06 14.66 -10.23
CA SER A 94 -4.23 13.33 -10.85
C SER A 94 -4.47 13.37 -12.36
N ASP A 95 -5.03 14.47 -12.86
CA ASP A 95 -5.23 14.74 -14.29
C ASP A 95 -3.92 15.08 -15.03
N ALA A 96 -2.95 15.68 -14.32
CA ALA A 96 -1.63 15.99 -14.87
C ALA A 96 -0.63 14.83 -14.68
N ALA A 97 -0.88 13.94 -13.72
CA ALA A 97 -0.03 12.78 -13.47
C ALA A 97 -0.06 11.83 -14.68
N GLY A 98 1.12 11.55 -15.24
CA GLY A 98 1.23 10.61 -16.36
C GLY A 98 0.77 9.20 -15.98
N GLU A 99 0.08 8.53 -16.91
CA GLU A 99 -0.21 7.11 -16.75
C GLU A 99 1.09 6.29 -16.81
N PHE A 100 1.26 5.35 -15.88
CA PHE A 100 2.34 4.39 -15.95
C PHE A 100 2.09 3.40 -17.10
N ARG A 101 2.58 3.74 -18.29
CA ARG A 101 2.47 2.91 -19.49
C ARG A 101 3.74 2.10 -19.67
N ALA A 102 3.61 0.78 -19.61
CA ALA A 102 4.69 -0.14 -19.94
C ALA A 102 4.13 -1.33 -20.72
N SER A 103 4.95 -1.90 -21.60
CA SER A 103 4.54 -3.07 -22.36
C SER A 103 4.31 -4.25 -21.41
N GLY A 104 3.25 -5.03 -21.66
CA GLY A 104 2.94 -6.20 -20.82
C GLY A 104 4.11 -7.20 -20.75
N GLY A 105 4.90 -7.31 -21.83
CA GLY A 105 6.13 -8.10 -21.84
C GLY A 105 7.22 -7.53 -20.94
N GLY A 106 7.44 -6.20 -20.97
CA GLY A 106 8.42 -5.53 -20.11
C GLY A 106 8.04 -5.59 -18.63
N LEU A 107 6.76 -5.39 -18.31
CA LEU A 107 6.26 -5.54 -16.94
C LEU A 107 6.44 -6.96 -16.42
N LYS A 108 6.09 -7.98 -17.21
CA LYS A 108 6.29 -9.39 -16.85
C LYS A 108 7.76 -9.74 -16.61
N ALA A 109 8.70 -9.08 -17.29
CA ALA A 109 10.13 -9.27 -17.08
C ALA A 109 10.59 -8.68 -15.73
N LEU A 110 10.07 -7.51 -15.37
CA LEU A 110 10.39 -6.80 -14.11
C LEU A 110 9.67 -7.37 -12.89
N MET A 111 8.56 -8.09 -13.09
CA MET A 111 7.84 -8.73 -11.99
C MET A 111 8.70 -9.83 -11.33
N PRO A 112 8.83 -9.81 -9.99
CA PRO A 112 9.48 -10.88 -9.24
C PRO A 112 8.93 -12.24 -9.63
N THR A 113 9.77 -13.28 -9.61
CA THR A 113 9.40 -14.67 -9.92
C THR A 113 8.23 -15.18 -9.06
N ILE A 114 8.01 -14.59 -7.89
CA ILE A 114 6.86 -14.85 -7.00
C ILE A 114 5.51 -14.58 -7.68
N TYR A 115 5.44 -13.62 -8.60
CA TYR A 115 4.23 -13.31 -9.38
C TYR A 115 4.13 -14.12 -10.69
N LYS A 116 5.13 -14.96 -11.03
CA LYS A 116 5.15 -15.74 -12.29
C LYS A 116 4.37 -17.07 -12.21
N GLY A 117 3.65 -17.32 -11.12
CA GLY A 117 2.97 -18.59 -10.84
C GLY A 117 1.46 -18.63 -11.15
N PHE A 118 0.98 -17.96 -12.21
CA PHE A 118 -0.44 -18.01 -12.61
C PHE A 118 -0.75 -19.10 -13.66
N ASN A 119 0.15 -20.07 -13.87
CA ASN A 119 -0.17 -21.28 -14.65
C ASN A 119 -1.04 -22.21 -13.80
N TYR A 120 -2.27 -21.78 -13.56
CA TYR A 120 -3.25 -22.58 -12.85
C TYR A 120 -3.84 -23.62 -13.79
N THR A 121 -3.74 -24.88 -13.40
CA THR A 121 -4.55 -25.91 -14.03
C THR A 121 -5.96 -25.78 -13.45
N VAL A 122 -6.90 -25.27 -14.26
CA VAL A 122 -8.31 -25.21 -13.87
C VAL A 122 -8.82 -26.64 -13.82
N GLN A 123 -9.26 -27.07 -12.63
CA GLN A 123 -9.98 -28.31 -12.41
C GLN A 123 -11.48 -27.99 -12.35
N SER A 124 -12.36 -28.97 -12.52
CA SER A 124 -13.80 -28.76 -12.46
C SER A 124 -14.46 -29.86 -11.65
N ASP A 125 -15.38 -29.49 -10.77
CA ASP A 125 -16.30 -30.41 -10.09
C ASP A 125 -17.76 -30.09 -10.46
N GLU A 126 -18.70 -30.76 -9.79
CA GLU A 126 -20.15 -30.57 -9.97
C GLU A 126 -20.63 -29.14 -9.66
N ARG A 127 -19.79 -28.31 -9.02
CA ARG A 127 -20.07 -26.92 -8.63
C ARG A 127 -19.37 -25.90 -9.53
N GLY A 128 -18.51 -26.35 -10.46
CA GLY A 128 -17.88 -25.53 -11.49
C GLY A 128 -16.36 -25.55 -11.48
N PRO A 129 -15.72 -24.64 -12.23
CA PRO A 129 -14.27 -24.57 -12.32
C PRO A 129 -13.63 -24.05 -11.01
N TYR A 130 -12.57 -24.71 -10.55
CA TYR A 130 -11.77 -24.33 -9.39
C TYR A 130 -10.27 -24.51 -9.67
N VAL A 131 -9.42 -23.95 -8.80
CA VAL A 131 -7.95 -24.03 -8.91
C VAL A 131 -7.38 -24.48 -7.57
N ILE A 132 -6.49 -25.48 -7.60
CA ILE A 132 -5.71 -25.89 -6.42
C ILE A 132 -4.34 -25.21 -6.47
N LYS A 133 -3.96 -24.58 -5.35
CA LYS A 133 -2.60 -24.05 -5.13
C LYS A 133 -1.91 -24.95 -4.11
N ASN A 134 -0.83 -25.62 -4.53
CA ASN A 134 0.13 -26.22 -3.60
C ASN A 134 1.04 -25.15 -3.02
#